data_AF-A0A3B3DAE2-F1
#
_entry.id   AF-A0A3B3DAE2-F1
#
_cell.length_a   1.000
_cell.length_b   1.000
_cell.length_c   1.000
_cell.angle_alpha   90.00
_cell.angle_beta   90.00
_cell.angle_gamma   90.00
#
_symmetry.space_group_name_H-M   'P 1'
#
loop_
_entity.id
_entity.type
_entity.pdbx_description
1 polymer ?
#
loop_
_entity_poly.entity_id
_entity_poly.type
_entity_poly.pdbx_seq_one_letter_code
_entity_poly.pdbx_strand_id
1 'polypeptide(L)' 'MAAPLPDAGEFETWLNERLDSLEVDREVYGAYILGILQEEENDEEKEDALRGILSAFLEEDAMEDVCK' A
#
# COMPACT_ATOMS: atom_id res chain seq x y z
N MET A 1 -2.62 -19.10 -21.79
CA MET A 1 -2.02 -17.75 -21.80
C MET A 1 -2.50 -17.09 -20.52
N ALA A 2 -1.60 -16.79 -19.58
CA ALA A 2 -1.98 -16.10 -18.34
C ALA A 2 -2.45 -14.69 -18.73
N ALA A 3 -3.64 -14.30 -18.31
CA ALA A 3 -4.13 -12.95 -18.50
C ALA A 3 -3.19 -11.97 -17.77
N PRO A 4 -2.90 -10.78 -18.35
CA PRO A 4 -2.19 -9.75 -17.61
C PRO A 4 -3.02 -9.39 -16.39
N LEU A 5 -2.46 -9.50 -15.19
CA LEU A 5 -3.05 -9.09 -13.92
C LEU A 5 -3.20 -7.56 -14.00
N PRO A 6 -4.39 -6.97 -14.22
CA PRO A 6 -4.52 -5.54 -14.49
C PRO A 6 -4.41 -4.68 -13.23
N ASP A 7 -4.53 -5.26 -12.04
CA ASP A 7 -4.81 -4.51 -10.81
C ASP A 7 -3.55 -4.04 -10.06
N ALA A 8 -2.40 -4.71 -10.26
CA ALA A 8 -1.18 -4.40 -9.52
C ALA A 8 -0.58 -3.03 -9.91
N GLY A 9 -0.65 -2.65 -11.19
CA GLY A 9 -0.06 -1.39 -11.68
C GLY A 9 -0.88 -0.15 -11.32
N GLU A 10 -2.21 -0.28 -11.28
CA GLU A 10 -3.12 0.82 -10.94
C GLU A 10 -3.05 1.11 -9.43
N PHE A 11 -3.00 0.06 -8.61
CA PHE A 11 -2.75 0.18 -7.18
C PHE A 11 -1.35 0.71 -6.86
N GLU A 12 -0.30 0.22 -7.53
CA GLU A 12 1.06 0.73 -7.37
C GLU A 12 1.13 2.24 -7.67
N THR A 13 0.44 2.69 -8.72
CA THR A 13 0.37 4.12 -9.05
C THR A 13 -0.33 4.91 -7.96
N TRP A 14 -1.49 4.44 -7.49
CA TRP A 14 -2.22 5.08 -6.38
C TRP A 14 -1.39 5.15 -5.09
N LEU A 15 -0.72 4.06 -4.74
CA LEU A 15 0.13 3.98 -3.55
C LEU A 15 1.29 4.97 -3.66
N ASN A 16 1.94 5.04 -4.82
CA ASN A 16 3.05 5.96 -5.06
C ASN A 16 2.61 7.43 -4.94
N GLU A 17 1.45 7.80 -5.51
CA GLU A 17 0.89 9.15 -5.38
C GLU A 17 0.52 9.46 -3.92
N ARG A 18 -0.02 8.48 -3.19
CA ARG A 18 -0.37 8.65 -1.78
C ARG A 18 0.87 8.85 -0.91
N LEU A 19 1.91 8.03 -1.10
CA LEU A 19 3.18 8.16 -0.39
C LEU A 19 3.87 9.50 -0.69
N ASP A 20 3.81 9.97 -1.93
CA ASP A 20 4.30 11.30 -2.33
C ASP A 20 3.57 12.43 -1.59
N SER A 21 2.24 12.36 -1.51
CA SER A 21 1.43 13.33 -0.78
C SER A 21 1.66 13.33 0.74
N LEU A 22 2.19 12.23 1.28
CA LEU A 22 2.53 12.07 2.69
C LEU A 22 3.99 12.46 2.97
N GLU A 23 4.73 12.89 1.94
CA GLU A 23 6.18 13.15 2.00
C GLU A 23 6.98 11.92 2.50
N VAL A 24 6.49 10.72 2.18
CA VAL A 24 7.08 9.43 2.54
C VAL A 24 7.84 8.83 1.36
N ASP A 25 8.97 8.18 1.65
CA ASP A 25 9.90 7.68 0.64
C ASP A 25 9.34 6.45 -0.10
N ARG A 26 8.70 6.68 -1.25
CA ARG A 26 8.00 5.63 -2.01
C ARG A 26 8.90 4.50 -2.50
N GLU A 27 10.18 4.74 -2.72
CA GLU A 27 11.10 3.70 -3.16
C GLU A 27 11.33 2.64 -2.08
N VAL A 28 11.32 3.07 -0.81
CA VAL A 28 11.47 2.17 0.34
C VAL A 28 10.11 1.56 0.70
N TYR A 29 9.10 2.42 0.88
CA TYR A 29 7.80 2.00 1.40
C TYR A 29 6.90 1.36 0.34
N GLY A 30 6.90 1.88 -0.88
CA GLY A 30 6.14 1.31 -1.99
C GLY A 30 6.60 -0.12 -2.30
N ALA A 31 7.91 -0.35 -2.39
CA ALA A 31 8.45 -1.70 -2.60
C ALA A 31 8.10 -2.67 -1.45
N TYR A 32 8.13 -2.19 -0.20
CA TYR A 32 7.81 -2.99 0.97
C TYR A 32 6.32 -3.36 1.02
N ILE A 33 5.44 -2.39 0.80
CA ILE A 33 3.98 -2.55 0.77
C ILE A 33 3.56 -3.46 -0.39
N LEU A 34 4.12 -3.26 -1.58
CA LEU A 34 3.86 -4.14 -2.73
C LEU A 34 4.35 -5.57 -2.49
N GLY A 35 5.44 -5.73 -1.74
CA GLY A 35 5.93 -7.04 -1.31
C GLY A 35 4.90 -7.77 -0.47
N ILE A 36 4.35 -7.10 0.54
CA ILE A 36 3.31 -7.64 1.43
C ILE A 36 2.05 -8.00 0.64
N LEU A 37 1.60 -7.10 -0.23
CA LEU A 37 0.41 -7.30 -1.06
C LEU A 37 0.54 -8.45 -2.07
N GLN A 38 1.77 -8.76 -2.49
CA GLN A 38 2.06 -9.91 -3.34
C GLN A 38 2.25 -11.20 -2.53
N GLU A 39 2.70 -11.11 -1.29
CA GLU A 39 2.99 -12.26 -0.44
C GLU A 39 1.73 -12.81 0.23
N GLU A 40 0.81 -11.94 0.65
CA GLU A 40 -0.45 -12.33 1.25
C GLU A 40 -1.50 -12.65 0.18
N GLU A 41 -2.31 -13.69 0.38
CA GLU A 41 -3.45 -14.02 -0.50
C GLU A 41 -4.77 -13.41 0.00
N ASN A 42 -4.84 -13.04 1.28
CA ASN A 42 -6.05 -12.55 1.93
C ASN A 42 -6.06 -11.03 2.04
N ASP A 43 -7.13 -10.39 1.59
CA ASP A 43 -7.28 -8.92 1.66
C ASP A 43 -7.31 -8.40 3.11
N GLU A 44 -7.83 -9.18 4.06
CA GLU A 44 -7.91 -8.78 5.47
C GLU A 44 -6.52 -8.76 6.13
N GLU A 45 -5.66 -9.74 5.81
CA GLU A 45 -4.28 -9.78 6.32
C GLU A 45 -3.42 -8.69 5.67
N LYS A 46 -3.61 -8.45 4.36
CA LYS A 46 -3.01 -7.32 3.62
C LYS A 46 -3.33 -5.98 4.25
N GLU A 47 -4.61 -5.75 4.55
CA GLU A 47 -5.07 -4.51 5.19
C GLU A 47 -4.43 -4.33 6.56
N ASP A 48 -4.36 -5.38 7.38
CA ASP A 48 -3.76 -5.32 8.72
C ASP A 48 -2.26 -4.99 8.64
N ALA A 49 -1.52 -5.66 7.76
CA ALA A 49 -0.10 -5.42 7.56
C ALA A 49 0.19 -4.00 7.00
N LEU A 50 -0.59 -3.57 5.99
CA LEU A 50 -0.57 -2.21 5.47
C LEU A 50 -0.83 -1.19 6.57
N ARG A 51 -1.87 -1.41 7.38
CA ARG A 51 -2.23 -0.53 8.49
C ARG A 51 -1.13 -0.49 9.53
N GLY A 52 -0.55 -1.62 9.91
CA GLY A 52 0.58 -1.69 10.85
C GLY A 52 1.76 -0.84 10.39
N ILE A 53 2.10 -0.91 9.10
CA ILE A 53 3.17 -0.10 8.50
C ILE A 53 2.78 1.37 8.48
N LEU A 54 1.65 1.70 7.87
CA LEU A 54 1.19 3.07 7.72
C LEU A 54 1.01 3.79 9.07
N SER A 55 0.55 3.10 10.12
CA SER A 55 0.43 3.65 11.49
C SER A 55 1.76 4.03 12.13
N ALA A 56 2.88 3.49 11.65
CA ALA A 56 4.20 3.85 12.17
C ALA A 56 4.69 5.21 11.67
N PHE A 57 4.07 5.77 10.62
CA PHE A 57 4.48 7.04 10.01
C PHE A 57 3.33 8.04 9.85
N LEU A 58 2.08 7.57 9.85
CA LEU A 58 0.89 8.40 9.75
C LEU A 58 0.23 8.57 11.11
N GLU A 59 -0.20 9.80 11.38
CA GLU A 59 -1.14 10.06 12.46
C GLU A 59 -2.46 9.34 12.20
N GLU A 60 -3.16 8.96 13.27
CA GLU A 60 -4.42 8.21 13.24
C GLU A 60 -5.46 8.85 12.29
N ASP A 61 -5.46 10.19 12.20
CA ASP A 61 -6.34 10.98 11.32
C ASP A 61 -6.01 10.82 9.82
N ALA A 62 -4.72 10.73 9.47
CA ALA A 62 -4.27 10.50 8.10
C ALA A 62 -4.48 9.04 7.66
N MET A 63 -4.51 8.12 8.63
CA MET A 63 -4.71 6.70 8.39
C MET A 63 -6.13 6.38 7.92
N GLU A 64 -7.14 7.00 8.53
CA GLU A 64 -8.54 6.87 8.13
C GLU A 64 -8.79 7.39 6.70
N ASP A 65 -7.95 8.30 6.21
CA ASP A 65 -8.05 8.86 4.86
C ASP A 65 -7.30 8.00 3.81
N VAL A 66 -6.35 7.15 4.25
CA VAL A 66 -5.63 6.20 3.38
C VAL A 66 -6.40 4.88 3.22
N CYS A 67 -6.97 4.34 4.29
CA CYS A 67 -7.68 3.05 4.29
C CYS A 67 -9.19 3.17 3.97
N LYS A 68 -9.60 4.17 3.17
CA LYS A 68 -11.02 4.47 2.90
C LYS A 68 -11.48 4.07 1.51
#